data_AF-A0A0N5CVJ5-F1
#
_entry.id   AF-A0A0N5CVJ5-F1
#
_cell.length_a   1.000
_cell.length_b   1.000
_cell.length_c   1.000
_cell.angle_alpha   90.00
_cell.angle_beta   90.00
_cell.angle_gamma   90.00
#
_symmetry.space_group_name_H-M   'P 1'
#
loop_
_entity.id
_entity.type
_entity.pdbx_description
1 polymer ?
#
loop_
_entity_poly.entity_id
_entity_poly.type
_entity_poly.pdbx_seq_one_letter_code
_entity_poly.pdbx_strand_id
1 'polypeptide(L)'
;MSPHWNEHEVLNVNCGGKRFNVCRDILTAASESKLAKWFKIGTKIQLPIDSRGYYFLNRDGKAFREILSYLRHKKQKSLQYFALPSEPSHLFLLIAECDALILRELKHMVLELLYSYHITPDKQFQLCYAMKLTIVDTENDVNKKIMNNDNSEGENQMSHSIEECPDSESATNIGGNEDHDRDWPL
;
A
#
# COMPACT_ATOMS: atom_id res chain seq x y z
N MET A 1 -16.19 -30.09 7.46
CA MET A 1 -16.16 -28.69 6.98
C MET A 1 -14.87 -28.08 7.46
N SER A 2 -13.90 -27.87 6.57
CA SER A 2 -12.66 -27.16 6.93
C SER A 2 -13.01 -25.70 7.26
N PRO A 3 -12.39 -25.07 8.27
CA PRO A 3 -12.56 -23.65 8.49
C PRO A 3 -12.05 -22.92 7.24
N HIS A 4 -12.94 -22.31 6.49
CA HIS A 4 -12.57 -21.38 5.43
C HIS A 4 -11.95 -20.17 6.10
N TRP A 5 -10.61 -20.18 6.22
CA TRP A 5 -9.86 -19.05 6.72
C TRP A 5 -10.11 -17.86 5.78
N ASN A 6 -10.83 -16.86 6.27
CA ASN A 6 -11.20 -15.70 5.48
C ASN A 6 -10.27 -14.53 5.83
N GLU A 7 -9.62 -13.95 4.82
CA GLU A 7 -8.80 -12.75 4.98
C GLU A 7 -9.63 -11.55 5.47
N HIS A 8 -10.92 -11.51 5.12
CA HIS A 8 -11.86 -10.47 5.54
C HIS A 8 -12.71 -10.88 6.76
N GLU A 9 -12.27 -11.88 7.53
CA GLU A 9 -12.91 -12.25 8.80
C GLU A 9 -12.91 -11.06 9.76
N VAL A 10 -14.09 -10.72 10.31
CA VAL A 10 -14.22 -9.70 11.36
C VAL A 10 -13.81 -10.29 12.70
N LEU A 11 -12.84 -9.65 13.34
CA LEU A 11 -12.29 -10.04 14.63
C LEU A 11 -12.68 -9.02 15.70
N ASN A 12 -13.01 -9.54 16.88
CA ASN A 12 -13.38 -8.77 18.05
C ASN A 12 -12.15 -8.64 18.97
N VAL A 13 -11.65 -7.41 19.15
CA VAL A 13 -10.43 -7.13 19.92
C VAL A 13 -10.76 -6.21 21.08
N ASN A 14 -10.35 -6.58 22.29
CA ASN A 14 -10.41 -5.75 23.48
C ASN A 14 -9.00 -5.26 23.83
N CYS A 15 -8.72 -3.99 23.61
CA CYS A 15 -7.43 -3.37 23.90
C CYS A 15 -7.54 -2.44 25.11
N GLY A 16 -7.01 -2.88 26.26
CA GLY A 16 -7.02 -2.11 27.50
C GLY A 16 -8.42 -1.72 28.00
N GLY A 17 -9.44 -2.54 27.73
CA GLY A 17 -10.84 -2.28 28.06
C GLY A 17 -11.64 -1.63 26.94
N LYS A 18 -11.01 -1.19 25.84
CA LYS A 18 -11.71 -0.67 24.66
C LYS A 18 -11.93 -1.74 23.62
N ARG A 19 -13.16 -1.84 23.12
CA ARG A 19 -13.56 -2.86 22.14
C ARG A 19 -13.50 -2.32 20.72
N PHE A 20 -12.99 -3.15 19.82
CA PHE A 20 -12.85 -2.88 18.40
C PHE A 20 -13.33 -4.09 17.61
N ASN A 21 -14.04 -3.82 16.52
CA ASN A 21 -14.33 -4.80 15.48
C ASN A 21 -13.48 -4.43 14.27
N VAL A 22 -12.70 -5.38 13.77
CA VAL A 22 -11.70 -5.10 12.74
C VAL A 22 -11.50 -6.33 11.86
N CYS A 23 -11.35 -6.13 10.56
CA CYS A 23 -11.06 -7.23 9.64
C CYS A 23 -9.61 -7.72 9.82
N ARG A 24 -9.41 -9.02 9.66
CA ARG A 24 -8.09 -9.67 9.80
C ARG A 24 -7.04 -9.06 8.89
N ASP A 25 -7.39 -8.80 7.63
CA ASP A 25 -6.54 -8.14 6.65
C ASP A 25 -5.93 -6.82 7.12
N ILE A 26 -6.70 -6.00 7.84
CA ILE A 26 -6.23 -4.74 8.46
C ILE A 26 -5.20 -5.04 9.55
N LEU A 27 -5.48 -5.97 10.48
CA LEU A 27 -4.53 -6.34 11.54
C LEU A 27 -3.22 -6.93 10.99
N THR A 28 -3.27 -7.51 9.80
CA THR A 28 -2.11 -8.08 9.11
C THR A 28 -1.46 -7.15 8.09
N ALA A 29 -1.92 -5.91 7.93
CA ALA A 29 -1.43 -4.99 6.90
C ALA A 29 0.05 -4.59 7.09
N ALA A 30 0.57 -4.63 8.32
CA ALA A 30 1.99 -4.48 8.62
C ALA A 30 2.60 -5.85 8.96
N SER A 31 3.14 -6.53 7.96
CA SER A 31 3.52 -7.95 8.00
C SER A 31 4.55 -8.33 9.06
N GLU A 32 5.42 -7.39 9.43
CA GLU A 32 6.51 -7.51 10.39
C GLU A 32 6.07 -7.26 11.84
N SER A 33 4.84 -6.78 12.04
CA SER A 33 4.28 -6.43 13.35
C SER A 33 3.87 -7.66 14.16
N LYS A 34 3.73 -7.48 15.49
CA LYS A 34 3.14 -8.51 16.36
C LYS A 34 1.68 -8.79 16.01
N LEU A 35 0.93 -7.78 15.59
CA LEU A 35 -0.47 -7.94 15.16
C LEU A 35 -0.55 -8.90 13.96
N ALA A 36 0.28 -8.70 12.94
CA ALA A 36 0.32 -9.61 11.80
C ALA A 36 0.68 -11.03 12.23
N LYS A 37 1.67 -11.21 13.13
CA LYS A 37 2.02 -12.54 13.65
C LYS A 37 0.88 -13.20 14.40
N TRP A 38 0.14 -12.47 15.23
CA TRP A 38 -0.98 -13.03 16.00
C TRP A 38 -2.19 -13.36 15.13
N PHE A 39 -2.46 -12.55 14.10
CA PHE A 39 -3.69 -12.65 13.32
C PHE A 39 -3.46 -13.16 11.89
N LYS A 40 -2.27 -13.69 11.56
CA LYS A 40 -2.03 -14.34 10.26
C LYS A 40 -2.92 -15.59 10.12
N ILE A 41 -3.44 -15.81 8.90
CA ILE A 41 -4.18 -17.03 8.55
C ILE A 41 -3.35 -18.27 8.87
N GLY A 42 -4.00 -19.30 9.41
CA GLY A 42 -3.35 -20.56 9.81
C GLY A 42 -2.57 -20.48 11.12
N THR A 43 -2.49 -19.31 11.76
CA THR A 43 -1.86 -19.18 13.08
C THR A 43 -2.88 -19.47 14.17
N LYS A 44 -2.53 -20.37 15.11
CA LYS A 44 -3.29 -20.53 16.35
C LYS A 44 -3.05 -19.30 17.23
N ILE A 45 -4.07 -18.46 17.35
CA ILE A 45 -3.99 -17.21 18.12
C ILE A 45 -3.79 -17.57 19.60
N GLN A 46 -2.67 -17.13 20.19
CA GLN A 46 -2.32 -17.37 21.60
C GLN A 46 -2.61 -16.15 22.49
N LEU A 47 -3.64 -15.38 22.14
CA LEU A 47 -4.08 -14.25 22.95
C LEU A 47 -5.16 -14.70 23.93
N PRO A 48 -5.17 -14.16 25.16
CA PRO A 48 -6.28 -14.38 26.07
C PRO A 48 -7.58 -13.86 25.47
N ILE A 49 -8.69 -14.45 25.86
CA ILE A 49 -10.03 -14.04 25.46
C ILE A 49 -10.75 -13.50 26.71
N ASP A 50 -11.40 -12.35 26.59
CA ASP A 50 -12.18 -11.79 27.69
C ASP A 50 -13.51 -12.53 27.90
N SER A 51 -14.26 -12.16 28.94
CA SER A 51 -15.54 -12.80 29.26
C SER A 51 -16.61 -12.68 28.17
N ARG A 52 -16.38 -11.87 27.13
CA ARG A 52 -17.30 -11.64 26.01
C ARG A 52 -16.79 -12.21 24.69
N GLY A 53 -15.69 -12.97 24.69
CA GLY A 53 -15.16 -13.58 23.47
C GLY A 53 -14.22 -12.68 22.66
N TYR A 54 -13.76 -11.55 23.20
CA TYR A 54 -12.84 -10.64 22.49
C TYR A 54 -11.39 -11.03 22.77
N TYR A 55 -10.54 -11.02 21.74
CA TYR A 55 -9.10 -11.16 21.92
C TYR A 55 -8.58 -10.00 22.74
N PHE A 56 -8.02 -10.29 23.90
CA PHE A 56 -7.59 -9.28 24.85
C PHE A 56 -6.13 -8.90 24.64
N LEU A 57 -5.91 -7.61 24.41
CA LEU A 57 -4.61 -6.96 24.33
C LEU A 57 -4.42 -6.09 25.57
N ASN A 58 -3.40 -6.41 26.36
CA ASN A 58 -3.01 -5.61 27.53
C ASN A 58 -2.20 -4.37 27.11
N ARG A 59 -2.82 -3.51 26.29
CA ARG A 59 -2.24 -2.33 25.62
C ARG A 59 -3.16 -1.12 25.75
N ASP A 60 -2.67 0.08 25.42
CA ASP A 60 -3.51 1.29 25.49
C ASP A 60 -4.53 1.38 24.35
N GLY A 61 -5.82 1.40 24.71
CA GLY A 61 -6.90 1.46 23.72
C GLY A 61 -7.05 2.81 23.02
N LYS A 62 -6.53 3.93 23.55
CA LYS A 62 -6.56 5.23 22.84
C LYS A 62 -5.57 5.21 21.68
N ALA A 63 -4.31 4.84 21.93
CA ALA A 63 -3.30 4.72 20.89
C ALA A 63 -3.62 3.58 19.90
N PHE A 64 -4.24 2.49 20.36
CA PHE A 64 -4.66 1.42 19.46
C PHE A 64 -5.64 1.87 18.38
N ARG A 65 -6.51 2.85 18.66
CA ARG A 65 -7.37 3.46 17.63
C ARG A 65 -6.56 4.06 16.50
N GLU A 66 -5.48 4.77 16.82
CA GLU A 66 -4.60 5.42 15.84
C GLU A 66 -3.81 4.39 15.05
N ILE A 67 -3.37 3.31 15.71
CA ILE A 67 -2.77 2.15 15.03
C ILE A 67 -3.75 1.55 14.01
N LEU A 68 -5.02 1.36 14.37
CA LEU A 68 -6.01 0.86 13.42
C LEU A 68 -6.25 1.84 12.26
N SER A 69 -6.28 3.15 12.53
CA SER A 69 -6.36 4.17 11.46
C SER A 69 -5.18 4.04 10.50
N TYR A 70 -3.95 3.90 11.02
CA TYR A 70 -2.74 3.71 10.22
C TYR A 70 -2.82 2.45 9.35
N LEU A 71 -3.16 1.30 9.94
CA LEU A 71 -3.23 0.03 9.24
C LEU A 71 -4.27 0.04 8.11
N ARG A 72 -5.40 0.76 8.29
CA ARG A 72 -6.40 0.97 7.24
C ARG A 72 -5.82 1.74 6.06
N HIS A 73 -5.13 2.85 6.32
CA HIS A 73 -4.49 3.64 5.26
C HIS A 73 -3.41 2.82 4.54
N LYS A 74 -2.60 2.07 5.29
CA LYS A 74 -1.60 1.16 4.71
C LYS A 74 -2.23 0.10 3.80
N LYS A 75 -3.32 -0.58 4.24
CA LYS A 75 -4.03 -1.57 3.41
C LYS A 75 -4.64 -0.94 2.15
N GLN A 76 -5.18 0.27 2.27
CA GLN A 76 -5.78 1.02 1.17
C GLN A 76 -4.74 1.73 0.27
N LYS A 77 -3.44 1.64 0.62
CA LYS A 77 -2.36 2.37 -0.05
C LYS A 77 -2.62 3.88 -0.14
N SER A 78 -3.28 4.43 0.88
CA SER A 78 -3.54 5.86 1.01
C SER A 78 -2.50 6.53 1.94
N LEU A 79 -2.57 7.86 2.05
CA LEU A 79 -1.61 8.66 2.81
C LEU A 79 -1.68 8.34 4.31
N GLN A 80 -0.69 7.60 4.80
CA GLN A 80 -0.62 7.10 6.18
C GLN A 80 -0.49 8.22 7.22
N TYR A 81 0.06 9.37 6.83
CA TYR A 81 0.18 10.56 7.70
C TYR A 81 -1.17 11.10 8.18
N PHE A 82 -2.26 10.91 7.42
CA PHE A 82 -3.61 11.31 7.85
C PHE A 82 -4.15 10.48 9.02
N ALA A 83 -3.53 9.35 9.32
CA ALA A 83 -3.86 8.55 10.50
C ALA A 83 -3.13 9.02 11.75
N LEU A 84 -2.17 9.95 11.65
CA LEU A 84 -1.40 10.38 12.81
C LEU A 84 -2.17 11.42 13.64
N PRO A 85 -2.11 11.33 14.98
CA PRO A 85 -2.65 12.36 15.85
C PRO A 85 -2.02 13.74 15.59
N SER A 86 -2.84 14.78 15.67
CA SER A 86 -2.33 16.16 15.69
C SER A 86 -1.66 16.48 17.04
N GLU A 87 -2.20 15.99 18.16
CA GLU A 87 -1.70 16.39 19.48
C GLU A 87 -0.40 15.66 19.88
N PRO A 88 0.66 16.37 20.30
CA PRO A 88 1.94 15.76 20.68
C PRO A 88 1.84 14.72 21.80
N SER A 89 0.96 14.94 22.78
CA SER A 89 0.74 13.99 23.89
C SER A 89 0.24 12.63 23.39
N HIS A 90 -0.58 12.61 22.32
CA HIS A 90 -1.04 11.38 21.70
C HIS A 90 0.06 10.72 20.86
N LEU A 91 0.94 11.50 20.23
CA LEU A 91 2.10 10.98 19.50
C LEU A 91 3.07 10.25 20.44
N PHE A 92 3.35 10.79 21.63
CA PHE A 92 4.19 10.10 22.63
C PHE A 92 3.60 8.76 23.07
N LEU A 93 2.29 8.72 23.33
CA LEU A 93 1.60 7.47 23.68
C LEU A 93 1.67 6.47 22.52
N LEU A 94 1.50 6.94 21.28
CA LEU A 94 1.58 6.11 20.09
C LEU A 94 2.98 5.50 19.88
N ILE A 95 4.07 6.23 20.18
CA ILE A 95 5.43 5.67 20.12
C ILE A 95 5.56 4.44 21.02
N ALA A 96 5.10 4.54 22.27
CA ALA A 96 5.20 3.44 23.23
C ALA A 96 4.46 2.18 22.73
N GLU A 97 3.31 2.36 22.09
CA GLU A 97 2.56 1.25 21.48
C GLU A 97 3.24 0.71 20.20
N CYS A 98 3.85 1.57 19.39
CA CYS A 98 4.59 1.14 18.21
C CYS A 98 5.78 0.25 18.58
N ASP A 99 6.50 0.57 19.65
CA ASP A 99 7.56 -0.29 20.16
C ASP A 99 7.02 -1.63 20.67
N ALA A 100 5.94 -1.59 21.46
CA ALA A 100 5.35 -2.80 22.01
C ALA A 100 4.83 -3.76 20.95
N LEU A 101 4.25 -3.24 19.86
CA LEU A 101 3.66 -4.02 18.77
C LEU A 101 4.58 -4.20 17.55
N ILE A 102 5.79 -3.62 17.60
CA ILE A 102 6.80 -3.69 16.53
C ILE A 102 6.24 -3.10 15.22
N LEU A 103 5.71 -1.88 15.29
CA LEU A 103 5.21 -1.10 14.15
C LEU A 103 6.28 -0.08 13.75
N ARG A 104 7.35 -0.56 13.10
CA ARG A 104 8.56 0.25 12.83
C ARG A 104 8.31 1.44 11.91
N GLU A 105 7.59 1.22 10.82
CA GLU A 105 7.27 2.30 9.88
C GLU A 105 6.42 3.38 10.54
N LEU A 106 5.36 2.99 11.27
CA LEU A 106 4.54 3.93 12.04
C LEU A 106 5.37 4.70 13.06
N LYS A 107 6.26 4.03 13.79
CA LYS A 107 7.16 4.70 14.74
C LYS A 107 8.01 5.76 14.05
N HIS A 108 8.56 5.47 12.87
CA HIS A 108 9.38 6.41 12.10
C HIS A 108 8.58 7.67 11.75
N MET A 109 7.40 7.51 11.14
CA MET A 109 6.55 8.67 10.79
C MET A 109 6.13 9.50 12.01
N VAL A 110 5.84 8.87 13.14
CA VAL A 110 5.49 9.57 14.39
C VAL A 110 6.69 10.36 14.93
N LEU A 111 7.90 9.81 14.86
CA LEU A 111 9.12 10.51 15.27
C LEU A 111 9.43 11.70 14.35
N GLU A 112 9.25 11.57 13.03
CA GLU A 112 9.40 12.68 12.09
C GLU A 112 8.40 13.81 12.37
N LEU A 113 7.14 13.46 12.63
CA LEU A 113 6.12 14.44 12.99
C LEU A 113 6.47 15.14 14.32
N LEU A 114 6.87 14.40 15.36
CA LEU A 114 7.30 14.99 16.64
C LEU A 114 8.53 15.89 16.50
N TYR A 115 9.49 15.50 15.65
CA TYR A 115 10.66 16.33 15.37
C TYR A 115 10.26 17.67 14.72
N SER A 116 9.25 17.66 13.84
CA SER A 116 8.73 18.90 13.24
C SER A 116 8.12 19.87 14.28
N TYR A 117 7.50 19.35 15.34
CA TYR A 117 7.01 20.15 16.48
C TYR A 117 8.14 20.84 17.25
N HIS A 118 9.31 20.20 17.35
CA HIS A 118 10.46 20.80 18.02
C HIS A 118 11.11 21.93 17.21
N ILE A 119 11.03 21.90 15.88
CA ILE A 119 11.67 22.89 15.01
C ILE A 119 10.77 24.10 14.76
N THR A 120 9.46 23.91 14.63
CA THR A 120 8.53 25.00 14.28
C THR A 120 7.47 25.19 15.35
N PRO A 121 7.47 26.30 16.12
CA PRO A 121 6.49 26.53 17.19
C PRO A 121 5.07 26.88 16.69
N ASP A 122 4.87 27.06 15.37
CA ASP A 122 3.61 27.53 14.80
C ASP A 122 2.78 26.40 14.14
N LYS A 123 1.59 26.14 14.68
CA LYS A 123 0.76 24.95 14.37
C LYS A 123 0.32 24.82 12.91
N GLN A 124 0.22 25.94 12.19
CA GLN A 124 -0.22 25.98 10.78
C GLN A 124 0.84 25.44 9.80
N PHE A 125 2.14 25.50 10.15
CA PHE A 125 3.23 25.02 9.29
C PHE A 125 3.48 23.52 9.39
N GLN A 126 3.07 22.89 10.49
CA GLN A 126 3.38 21.49 10.80
C GLN A 126 2.59 20.50 9.91
N LEU A 127 1.31 20.79 9.65
CA LEU A 127 0.49 20.01 8.71
C LEU A 127 1.02 20.17 7.27
N CYS A 128 1.42 21.38 6.90
CA CYS A 128 2.04 21.68 5.62
C CYS A 128 3.40 21.01 5.44
N TYR A 129 4.24 20.92 6.48
CA TYR A 129 5.54 20.24 6.40
C TYR A 129 5.37 18.72 6.27
N ALA A 130 4.49 18.13 7.06
CA ALA A 130 4.15 16.71 6.93
C ALA A 130 3.61 16.39 5.53
N MET A 131 2.68 17.20 4.99
CA MET A 131 2.21 17.09 3.60
C MET A 131 3.33 17.30 2.57
N LYS A 132 4.25 18.23 2.81
CA LYS A 132 5.38 18.52 1.89
C LYS A 132 6.35 17.35 1.81
N LEU A 133 6.63 16.68 2.94
CA LEU A 133 7.42 15.45 2.95
C LEU A 133 6.68 14.32 2.21
N THR A 134 5.37 14.15 2.45
CA THR A 134 4.61 13.09 1.77
C THR A 134 4.50 13.29 0.26
N ILE A 135 4.33 14.53 -0.21
CA ILE A 135 4.31 14.86 -1.65
C ILE A 135 5.66 14.48 -2.28
N VAL A 136 6.76 14.91 -1.66
CA VAL A 136 8.12 14.62 -2.15
C VAL A 136 8.38 13.11 -2.20
N ASP A 137 7.96 12.35 -1.19
CA ASP A 137 8.12 10.89 -1.20
C ASP A 137 7.30 10.22 -2.30
N THR A 138 6.04 10.65 -2.50
CA THR A 138 5.21 10.13 -3.60
C THR A 138 5.76 10.48 -4.98
N GLU A 139 6.29 11.70 -5.16
CA GLU A 139 6.93 12.12 -6.41
C GLU A 139 8.20 11.30 -6.68
N ASN A 140 9.01 11.04 -5.65
CA ASN A 140 10.21 10.22 -5.77
C ASN A 140 9.90 8.76 -6.13
N ASP A 141 8.84 8.18 -5.55
CA ASP A 141 8.41 6.82 -5.88
C ASP A 141 7.85 6.71 -7.30
N VAL A 142 7.10 7.73 -7.76
CA VAL A 142 6.65 7.82 -9.15
C VAL A 142 7.83 7.95 -10.10
N ASN A 143 8.78 8.84 -9.81
CA ASN A 143 9.97 9.07 -10.63
C ASN A 143 10.85 7.82 -10.74
N LYS A 144 11.04 7.08 -9.64
CA LYS A 144 11.73 5.78 -9.66
C LYS A 144 10.99 4.76 -10.53
N LYS A 145 9.66 4.75 -10.50
CA LYS A 145 8.86 3.83 -11.30
C LYS A 145 8.93 4.14 -12.80
N ILE A 146 8.98 5.42 -13.17
CA ILE A 146 9.23 5.86 -14.56
C ILE A 146 10.61 5.40 -15.02
N MET A 147 11.67 5.71 -14.25
CA MET A 147 13.03 5.31 -14.59
C MET A 147 13.23 3.78 -14.70
N ASN A 148 12.50 2.99 -13.92
CA ASN A 148 12.55 1.53 -14.00
C ASN A 148 11.75 0.96 -15.19
N ASN A 149 10.72 1.66 -15.67
CA ASN A 149 9.98 1.26 -16.86
C ASN A 149 10.79 1.53 -18.14
N ASP A 150 11.47 2.67 -18.21
CA ASP A 150 12.29 3.05 -19.38
C ASP A 150 13.48 2.09 -19.59
N ASN A 151 14.00 1.47 -18.52
CA ASN A 151 15.05 0.45 -18.59
C ASN A 151 14.55 -0.93 -19.05
N SER A 152 13.24 -1.16 -19.14
CA SER A 152 12.66 -2.45 -19.55
C SER A 152 12.28 -2.52 -21.03
N GLU A 153 12.24 -1.37 -21.73
CA GLU A 153 11.90 -1.30 -23.16
C GLU A 153 13.14 -1.32 -24.09
N GLY A 154 14.36 -1.33 -23.52
CA GLY A 154 15.63 -1.25 -24.28
C GLY A 154 16.29 -2.58 -24.68
N GLU A 155 15.82 -3.73 -24.20
CA GLU A 155 16.44 -5.04 -24.48
C GLU A 155 15.50 -6.01 -25.20
N ASN A 156 15.02 -5.64 -26.39
CA ASN A 156 14.64 -6.68 -27.37
C ASN A 156 14.56 -6.13 -28.80
N GLN A 157 15.70 -6.14 -29.51
CA GLN A 157 15.77 -6.30 -30.98
C GLN A 157 17.23 -6.23 -31.46
N MET A 158 17.89 -7.39 -31.59
CA MET A 158 18.87 -7.61 -32.66
C MET A 158 19.12 -9.12 -32.85
N SER A 159 18.30 -9.78 -33.67
CA SER A 159 18.68 -11.03 -34.34
C SER A 159 17.89 -11.17 -35.64
N HIS A 160 18.40 -10.54 -36.69
CA HIS A 160 18.20 -10.86 -38.12
C HIS A 160 19.23 -11.95 -38.47
N SER A 161 19.04 -12.95 -39.35
CA SER A 161 18.11 -13.12 -40.48
C SER A 161 17.94 -14.60 -40.82
N ILE A 162 16.88 -14.85 -41.58
CA ILE A 162 16.35 -16.12 -42.11
C ILE A 162 17.14 -16.59 -43.34
N GLU A 163 17.30 -17.91 -43.48
CA GLU A 163 17.81 -18.62 -44.67
C GLU A 163 16.81 -18.65 -45.85
N GLU A 164 17.39 -18.57 -47.05
CA GLU A 164 16.97 -18.87 -48.45
C GLU A 164 15.76 -19.83 -48.66
N CYS A 165 14.99 -19.90 -49.77
CA CYS A 165 15.06 -19.59 -51.22
C CYS A 165 13.64 -19.94 -51.81
N PRO A 166 13.35 -20.02 -53.15
CA PRO A 166 13.89 -19.36 -54.34
C PRO A 166 12.80 -18.79 -55.33
N ASP A 167 13.27 -18.07 -56.36
CA ASP A 167 12.84 -17.96 -57.78
C ASP A 167 11.34 -17.85 -58.15
N SER A 168 10.85 -17.10 -59.13
CA SER A 168 11.35 -16.21 -60.19
C SER A 168 10.10 -15.70 -60.90
N GLU A 169 10.05 -14.45 -61.38
CA GLU A 169 9.60 -14.07 -62.74
C GLU A 169 9.27 -12.58 -62.85
N SER A 170 9.47 -12.12 -64.08
CA SER A 170 9.78 -10.79 -64.55
C SER A 170 8.59 -10.02 -65.14
N ALA A 171 8.81 -8.72 -65.35
CA ALA A 171 8.11 -7.83 -66.29
C ALA A 171 6.68 -7.43 -65.85
N THR A 172 6.13 -6.25 -66.10
CA THR A 172 6.49 -5.10 -66.95
C THR A 172 5.69 -3.89 -66.45
N ASN A 173 6.20 -2.72 -66.79
CA ASN A 173 5.63 -1.41 -66.48
C ASN A 173 4.49 -1.04 -67.47
N ILE A 174 3.73 0.00 -67.11
CA ILE A 174 2.88 0.88 -67.95
C ILE A 174 1.37 0.59 -67.99
N GLY A 175 0.61 1.54 -67.44
CA GLY A 175 -0.57 2.11 -68.12
C GLY A 175 -1.89 1.97 -67.36
N GLY A 176 -2.62 3.09 -67.22
CA GLY A 176 -4.07 3.06 -67.07
C GLY A 176 -4.64 4.02 -66.04
N ASN A 177 -4.99 5.21 -66.51
CA ASN A 177 -5.90 6.16 -65.86
C ASN A 177 -7.30 5.55 -65.63
N GLU A 178 -8.00 6.13 -64.63
CA GLU A 178 -9.44 6.46 -64.62
C GLU A 178 -10.45 5.35 -65.00
N ASP A 179 -11.33 4.94 -64.09
CA ASP A 179 -12.66 5.56 -63.97
C ASP A 179 -13.60 4.81 -63.00
N HIS A 180 -14.61 5.57 -62.59
CA HIS A 180 -15.80 5.23 -61.80
C HIS A 180 -16.51 3.90 -62.15
N ASP A 181 -17.03 3.23 -61.12
CA ASP A 181 -18.46 2.85 -60.92
C ASP A 181 -18.57 1.75 -59.84
N ARG A 182 -19.20 2.05 -58.69
CA ARG A 182 -20.61 1.78 -58.31
C ARG A 182 -21.01 0.30 -58.21
N ASP A 183 -21.64 0.05 -57.05
CA ASP A 183 -22.58 -1.02 -56.70
C ASP A 183 -22.10 -2.48 -56.61
N TRP A 184 -22.19 -3.04 -55.40
CA TRP A 184 -22.97 -4.28 -55.19
C TRP A 184 -23.45 -4.38 -53.72
N PRO A 185 -24.64 -4.96 -53.44
CA PRO A 185 -25.50 -4.63 -52.33
C PRO A 185 -25.66 -5.74 -51.27
N LEU A 186 -26.48 -5.39 -50.26
CA LEU A 186 -27.36 -6.18 -49.37
C LEU A 186 -26.80 -7.42 -48.67
#